data_AF-A0A7Z9I6I3-F1
#
_entry.id   AF-A0A7Z9I6I3-F1
#
_cell.length_a   1.000
_cell.length_b   1.000
_cell.length_c   1.000
_cell.angle_alpha   90.00
_cell.angle_beta   90.00
_cell.angle_gamma   90.00
#
_symmetry.space_group_name_H-M   'P 1'
#
loop_
_entity.id
_entity.type
_entity.pdbx_description
1 polymer ?
#
loop_
_entity_poly.entity_id
_entity_poly.type
_entity_poly.pdbx_seq_one_letter_code
_entity_poly.pdbx_strand_id
1 'polypeptide(L)'
;MLIVCTSCNSKYLVNSADLKPEGRTVQCANCGHQWYQGSSVEEEVLPSSIPSSSITNNASENNTSVPSSNLPSTYVKEQEKSIVNSILVVVFLFAIICGFWFFQKLEINSLVLVKFYVEEFYFNLKLIFADLALIIHNILN
;
A
#
# COMPACT_ATOMS: atom_id res chain seq x y z
N MET A 1 8.25 -11.62 22.83
CA MET A 1 8.06 -11.89 24.28
C MET A 1 6.65 -11.50 24.72
N LEU A 2 6.17 -12.07 25.83
CA LEU A 2 4.86 -11.75 26.41
C LEU A 2 5.03 -10.74 27.56
N ILE A 3 4.29 -9.63 27.52
CA ILE A 3 4.28 -8.62 28.60
C ILE A 3 2.87 -8.51 29.18
N VAL A 4 2.77 -8.14 30.45
CA VAL A 4 1.49 -8.10 31.17
C VAL A 4 1.32 -6.73 31.82
N CYS A 5 0.15 -6.12 31.63
CA CYS A 5 -0.18 -4.87 32.30
C CYS A 5 -0.44 -5.12 33.79
N THR A 6 0.26 -4.38 34.65
CA THR A 6 0.12 -4.45 36.12
C THR A 6 -1.21 -3.93 36.65
N SER A 7 -1.91 -3.06 35.90
CA SER A 7 -3.16 -2.45 36.36
C SER A 7 -4.42 -3.23 35.99
N CYS A 8 -4.44 -3.95 34.87
CA CYS A 8 -5.64 -4.65 34.41
C CYS A 8 -5.40 -6.09 33.95
N ASN A 9 -4.18 -6.62 34.15
CA ASN A 9 -3.78 -7.99 33.83
C ASN A 9 -3.97 -8.40 32.35
N SER A 10 -4.14 -7.44 31.45
CA SER A 10 -4.14 -7.70 30.01
C SER A 10 -2.75 -8.18 29.56
N LYS A 11 -2.73 -9.20 28.69
CA LYS A 11 -1.49 -9.82 28.18
C LYS A 11 -1.28 -9.39 26.74
N TYR A 12 -0.05 -9.01 26.39
CA TYR A 12 0.32 -8.57 25.05
C TYR A 12 1.53 -9.36 24.55
N LEU A 13 1.42 -9.90 23.35
CA LEU A 13 2.56 -10.46 22.63
C LEU A 13 3.25 -9.32 21.87
N VAL A 14 4.50 -9.03 22.22
CA VAL A 14 5.30 -7.96 21.59
C VAL A 14 6.56 -8.56 20.96
N ASN A 15 7.02 -7.97 19.85
CA ASN A 15 8.30 -8.35 19.28
C ASN A 15 9.42 -7.86 20.21
N SER A 16 10.37 -8.73 20.54
CA SER A 16 11.49 -8.37 21.41
C SER A 16 12.35 -7.25 20.80
N ALA A 17 12.38 -7.13 19.47
CA ALA A 17 13.09 -6.05 18.76
C ALA A 17 12.46 -4.66 18.99
N ASP A 18 11.16 -4.57 19.28
CA ASP A 18 10.48 -3.27 19.42
C ASP A 18 10.86 -2.55 20.73
N LEU A 19 11.18 -3.31 21.78
CA LEU A 19 11.51 -2.75 23.08
C LEU A 19 12.97 -2.28 23.21
N LYS A 20 13.81 -2.59 22.22
CA LYS A 20 15.26 -2.32 22.21
C LYS A 20 16.02 -2.95 23.40
N PRO A 21 17.34 -3.15 23.30
CA PRO A 21 18.13 -3.74 24.38
C PRO A 21 18.12 -2.90 25.67
N GLU A 22 18.03 -1.58 25.56
CA GLU A 22 17.93 -0.70 26.72
C GLU A 22 16.58 -0.77 27.45
N GLY A 23 15.53 -1.31 26.81
CA GLY A 23 14.14 -1.26 27.29
C GLY A 23 13.38 0.00 26.83
N ARG A 24 12.06 0.00 27.05
CA ARG A 24 11.17 1.11 26.65
C ARG A 24 9.97 1.25 27.58
N THR A 25 9.48 2.48 27.75
CA THR A 25 8.15 2.73 28.32
C THR A 25 7.05 2.31 27.33
N VAL A 26 6.11 1.51 27.81
CA VAL A 26 4.98 0.98 27.03
C VAL A 26 3.66 1.44 27.65
N GLN A 27 2.61 1.54 26.83
CA GLN A 27 1.27 1.92 27.25
C GLN A 27 0.28 0.78 27.02
N CYS A 28 -0.55 0.50 28.02
CA CYS A 28 -1.63 -0.47 27.92
C CYS A 28 -2.74 0.02 26.98
N ALA A 29 -3.07 -0.77 25.95
CA ALA A 29 -4.20 -0.46 25.06
C ALA A 29 -5.57 -0.61 25.73
N ASN A 30 -5.67 -1.38 26.82
CA ASN A 30 -6.93 -1.64 27.51
C ASN A 30 -7.28 -0.57 28.57
N CYS A 31 -6.31 -0.11 29.36
CA CYS A 31 -6.54 0.85 30.46
C CYS A 31 -5.70 2.13 30.40
N GLY A 32 -4.81 2.27 29.42
CA GLY A 32 -3.95 3.45 29.28
C GLY A 32 -2.78 3.55 30.26
N HIS A 33 -2.63 2.61 31.21
CA HIS A 33 -1.51 2.59 32.15
C HIS A 33 -0.15 2.47 31.44
N GLN A 34 0.83 3.24 31.89
CA GLN A 34 2.18 3.27 31.33
C GLN A 34 3.17 2.69 32.33
N TRP A 35 4.04 1.80 31.87
CA TRP A 35 5.12 1.22 32.68
C TRP A 35 6.39 1.02 31.85
N TYR A 36 7.52 0.89 32.53
CA TYR A 36 8.79 0.59 31.89
C TYR A 36 8.97 -0.92 31.70
N GLN A 37 9.34 -1.34 30.49
CA GLN A 37 9.60 -2.73 30.17
C GLN A 37 11.02 -2.91 29.63
N GLY A 38 11.87 -3.61 30.39
CA GLY A 38 13.18 -4.05 29.93
C GLY A 38 13.07 -5.17 28.89
N SER A 39 14.04 -5.28 27.98
CA SER A 39 14.15 -6.43 27.10
C SER A 39 14.62 -7.65 27.88
N SER A 40 13.93 -8.78 27.74
CA SER A 40 14.45 -10.07 28.21
C SER A 40 15.53 -10.57 27.25
N VAL A 41 16.65 -9.86 27.15
CA VAL A 41 17.90 -10.40 26.62
C VAL A 41 18.74 -10.72 27.83
N GLU A 42 18.31 -11.73 28.57
CA GLU A 42 19.13 -12.32 29.62
C GLU A 42 19.91 -13.43 28.96
N GLU A 43 21.17 -13.10 28.67
CA GLU A 43 22.24 -14.05 28.44
C GLU A 43 22.23 -15.07 29.59
N GLU A 44 22.28 -16.35 29.25
CA GLU A 44 22.29 -17.44 30.22
C GLU A 44 23.40 -17.24 31.26
N VAL A 45 23.01 -16.87 32.48
CA VAL A 45 23.78 -17.15 33.68
C VAL A 45 22.84 -17.70 34.73
N LEU A 46 22.70 -19.03 34.73
CA LEU A 46 22.26 -19.81 35.89
C LEU A 46 23.08 -19.38 37.12
N PRO A 47 22.45 -19.32 38.30
CA PRO A 47 22.56 -20.48 39.16
C PRO A 47 21.25 -20.94 39.82
N SER A 48 21.21 -22.26 40.00
CA SER A 48 20.30 -23.08 40.79
C SER A 48 19.70 -22.44 42.05
N SER A 49 18.39 -22.62 42.26
CA SER A 49 17.81 -23.45 43.36
C SER A 49 16.28 -23.26 43.49
N ILE A 50 15.56 -24.37 43.54
CA ILE A 50 14.14 -24.54 43.97
C ILE A 50 14.26 -25.42 45.26
N PRO A 51 13.45 -25.32 46.36
CA PRO A 51 11.98 -25.33 46.28
C PRO A 51 11.11 -24.76 47.43
N SER A 52 9.83 -24.52 47.07
CA SER A 52 8.59 -24.91 47.77
C SER A 52 7.83 -23.95 48.71
N SER A 53 6.50 -24.18 48.69
CA SER A 53 5.40 -23.87 49.63
C SER A 53 4.67 -22.52 49.48
N SER A 54 3.34 -22.38 49.63
CA SER A 54 2.13 -23.19 49.41
C SER A 54 0.90 -22.34 49.79
N ILE A 55 -0.14 -22.31 48.93
CA ILE A 55 -1.61 -22.24 49.23
C ILE A 55 -2.21 -20.95 49.86
N THR A 56 -3.25 -20.39 49.21
CA THR A 56 -4.65 -20.33 49.75
C THR A 56 -5.68 -20.02 48.64
N ASN A 57 -6.76 -20.79 48.68
CA ASN A 57 -7.92 -20.82 47.80
C ASN A 57 -8.84 -19.61 47.99
N ASN A 58 -9.63 -19.27 46.96
CA ASN A 58 -11.10 -19.18 47.10
C ASN A 58 -11.77 -19.15 45.72
N ALA A 59 -12.78 -20.01 45.61
CA ALA A 59 -13.64 -20.19 44.47
C ALA A 59 -14.70 -19.09 44.37
N SER A 60 -15.04 -18.69 43.15
CA SER A 60 -16.44 -18.47 42.78
C SER A 60 -16.62 -18.74 41.29
N GLU A 61 -17.42 -19.77 41.05
CA GLU A 61 -18.12 -20.15 39.83
C GLU A 61 -18.74 -18.95 39.10
N ASN A 62 -18.63 -18.85 37.76
CA ASN A 62 -19.61 -19.42 36.83
C ASN A 62 -19.55 -18.79 35.42
N ASN A 63 -19.45 -19.68 34.43
CA ASN A 63 -20.08 -19.68 33.10
C ASN A 63 -19.51 -18.88 31.90
N THR A 64 -19.09 -19.73 30.95
CA THR A 64 -19.18 -19.62 29.48
C THR A 64 -18.16 -18.76 28.75
N SER A 65 -17.09 -19.48 28.42
CA SER A 65 -16.14 -19.27 27.34
C SER A 65 -16.79 -19.06 25.96
N VAL A 66 -16.54 -17.90 25.37
CA VAL A 66 -15.88 -17.85 24.05
C VAL A 66 -14.60 -17.06 24.26
N PRO A 67 -13.39 -17.66 24.19
CA PRO A 67 -12.17 -16.88 24.21
C PRO A 67 -12.11 -16.11 22.89
N SER A 68 -12.54 -14.85 22.88
CA SER A 68 -12.22 -13.97 21.77
C SER A 68 -10.70 -13.83 21.80
N SER A 69 -10.07 -14.46 20.81
CA SER A 69 -8.65 -14.37 20.60
C SER A 69 -8.32 -12.93 20.20
N ASN A 70 -8.13 -12.07 21.19
CA ASN A 70 -7.73 -10.67 21.01
C ASN A 70 -6.24 -10.62 20.66
N LEU A 71 -5.86 -11.28 19.56
CA LEU A 71 -4.57 -10.99 18.95
C LEU A 71 -4.63 -9.53 18.48
N PRO A 72 -3.63 -8.70 18.82
CA PRO A 72 -3.46 -7.42 18.16
C PRO A 72 -3.03 -7.71 16.72
N SER A 73 -4.01 -7.91 15.83
CA SER A 73 -3.77 -7.85 14.40
C SER A 73 -3.48 -6.38 14.10
N THR A 74 -2.24 -6.09 13.74
CA THR A 74 -1.95 -4.82 13.09
C THR A 74 -2.69 -4.86 11.76
N TYR A 75 -3.80 -4.11 11.68
CA TYR A 75 -4.51 -3.95 10.42
C TYR A 75 -3.59 -3.15 9.49
N VAL A 76 -2.80 -3.87 8.70
CA VAL A 76 -2.09 -3.31 7.56
C VAL A 76 -3.19 -2.95 6.56
N LYS A 77 -3.55 -1.67 6.49
CA LYS A 77 -4.41 -1.16 5.41
C LYS A 77 -3.83 -1.66 4.10
N GLU A 78 -4.54 -2.56 3.42
CA GLU A 78 -4.18 -2.97 2.08
C GLU A 78 -4.16 -1.71 1.22
N GLN A 79 -2.98 -1.33 0.75
CA GLN A 79 -2.85 -0.22 -0.17
C GLN A 79 -3.61 -0.61 -1.44
N GLU A 80 -4.69 0.11 -1.69
CA GLU A 80 -5.52 0.01 -2.88
C GLU A 80 -4.64 0.37 -4.08
N LYS A 81 -3.96 -0.62 -4.64
CA LYS A 81 -3.04 -0.41 -5.77
C LYS A 81 -3.88 0.22 -6.88
N SER A 82 -3.46 1.38 -7.39
CA SER A 82 -4.19 2.08 -8.45
C SER A 82 -4.22 1.21 -9.71
N ILE A 83 -5.30 0.43 -9.84
CA ILE A 83 -5.57 -0.47 -10.98
C ILE A 83 -5.50 0.33 -12.29
N VAL A 84 -5.88 1.62 -12.25
CA VAL A 84 -5.82 2.54 -13.39
C VAL A 84 -4.40 2.68 -13.94
N ASN A 85 -3.40 2.87 -13.08
CA ASN A 85 -2.02 3.02 -13.53
C ASN A 85 -1.49 1.71 -14.14
N SER A 86 -1.87 0.57 -13.57
CA SER A 86 -1.52 -0.74 -14.13
C SER A 86 -2.19 -0.99 -15.49
N ILE A 87 -3.45 -0.63 -15.65
CA ILE A 87 -4.19 -0.76 -16.92
C ILE A 87 -3.57 0.14 -17.99
N LEU A 88 -3.22 1.38 -17.64
CA LEU A 88 -2.64 2.34 -18.57
C LEU A 88 -1.34 1.79 -19.17
N VAL A 89 -0.45 1.22 -18.36
CA VAL A 89 0.79 0.59 -18.83
C VAL A 89 0.53 -0.57 -19.79
N VAL A 90 -0.46 -1.42 -19.48
CA VAL A 90 -0.82 -2.56 -20.35
C VAL A 90 -1.40 -2.08 -21.68
N VAL A 91 -2.31 -1.11 -21.65
CA VAL A 91 -2.90 -0.52 -22.86
C VAL A 91 -1.83 0.14 -23.72
N PHE A 92 -0.88 0.84 -23.10
CA PHE A 92 0.24 1.47 -23.80
C PHE A 92 1.13 0.44 -24.50
N LEU A 93 1.49 -0.65 -23.82
CA LEU A 93 2.25 -1.74 -24.43
C LEU A 93 1.48 -2.39 -25.58
N PHE A 94 0.18 -2.62 -25.41
CA PHE A 94 -0.68 -3.16 -26.46
C PHE A 94 -0.75 -2.23 -27.66
N ALA A 95 -0.88 -0.91 -27.45
CA ALA A 95 -0.89 0.09 -28.51
C ALA A 95 0.43 0.10 -29.30
N ILE A 96 1.58 -0.05 -28.63
CA ILE A 96 2.88 -0.17 -29.31
C ILE A 96 2.93 -1.43 -30.19
N ILE A 97 2.50 -2.57 -29.66
CA ILE A 97 2.49 -3.83 -30.39
C ILE A 97 1.55 -3.74 -31.61
N CYS A 98 0.32 -3.26 -31.41
CA CYS A 98 -0.64 -3.05 -32.50
C CYS A 98 -0.11 -2.06 -33.53
N GLY A 99 0.47 -0.95 -33.10
CA GLY A 99 1.11 0.03 -33.97
C GLY A 99 2.21 -0.61 -34.80
N PHE A 100 3.12 -1.35 -34.18
CA PHE A 100 4.21 -2.03 -34.89
C PHE A 100 3.71 -3.04 -35.93
N TRP A 101 2.69 -3.83 -35.59
CA TRP A 101 2.04 -4.74 -36.54
C TRP A 101 1.33 -3.99 -37.66
N PHE A 102 0.67 -2.87 -37.35
CA PHE A 102 0.03 -2.00 -38.33
C PHE A 102 1.06 -1.38 -39.29
N PHE A 103 2.19 -0.90 -38.77
CA PHE A 103 3.30 -0.38 -39.58
C PHE A 103 3.96 -1.47 -40.43
N GLN A 104 4.11 -2.69 -39.93
CA GLN A 104 4.58 -3.81 -40.75
C GLN A 104 3.59 -4.18 -41.86
N LYS A 105 2.29 -4.08 -41.60
CA LYS A 105 1.25 -4.30 -42.60
C LYS A 105 1.11 -3.14 -43.60
N LEU A 106 1.66 -1.98 -43.28
CA LEU A 106 1.61 -0.80 -44.14
C LEU A 106 2.68 -0.94 -45.22
N GLU A 107 2.32 -1.55 -46.34
CA GLU A 107 3.19 -1.66 -47.51
C GLU A 107 3.73 -0.28 -47.94
N ILE A 108 4.95 -0.23 -48.47
CA ILE A 108 5.61 1.02 -48.92
C ILE A 108 4.71 1.82 -49.89
N ASN A 109 3.93 1.12 -50.72
CA ASN A 109 2.95 1.71 -51.64
C ASN A 109 1.79 2.43 -50.91
N SER A 110 1.35 1.90 -49.77
CA SER A 110 0.34 2.53 -48.92
C SER A 110 0.85 3.82 -48.28
N LEU A 111 2.15 3.89 -47.95
CA LEU A 111 2.77 5.09 -47.40
C LEU A 111 2.77 6.24 -48.42
N VAL A 112 3.10 5.95 -49.69
CA VAL A 112 3.04 6.95 -50.77
C VAL A 112 1.61 7.49 -50.95
N LEU A 113 0.60 6.62 -50.90
CA LEU A 113 -0.81 7.00 -51.00
C LEU A 113 -1.24 7.88 -49.81
N VAL A 114 -0.89 7.48 -48.58
CA VAL A 114 -1.17 8.26 -47.37
C VAL A 114 -0.50 9.63 -47.44
N LYS A 115 0.78 9.69 -47.87
CA LYS A 115 1.52 10.94 -48.05
C LYS A 115 0.84 11.85 -49.06
N PHE A 116 0.38 11.31 -50.19
CA PHE A 116 -0.38 12.06 -51.19
C PHE A 116 -1.67 12.65 -50.59
N TYR A 117 -2.48 11.85 -49.90
CA TYR A 117 -3.73 12.33 -49.28
C TYR A 117 -3.48 13.38 -48.19
N VAL A 118 -2.42 13.25 -47.39
CA VAL A 118 -2.06 14.23 -46.36
C VAL A 118 -1.66 15.57 -47.00
N GLU A 119 -0.91 15.55 -48.09
CA GLU A 119 -0.53 16.76 -48.81
C GLU A 119 -1.75 17.44 -49.45
N GLU A 120 -2.64 16.67 -50.08
CA GLU A 120 -3.88 17.20 -50.65
C GLU A 120 -4.78 17.80 -49.56
N PHE A 121 -4.92 17.13 -48.43
CA PHE A 121 -5.67 17.63 -47.28
C PHE A 121 -5.05 18.92 -46.73
N TYR A 122 -3.73 18.97 -46.55
CA TYR A 122 -3.03 20.15 -46.08
C TYR A 122 -3.20 21.34 -47.02
N PHE A 123 -3.14 21.11 -48.33
CA PHE A 123 -3.37 22.15 -49.33
C PHE A 123 -4.78 22.74 -49.20
N ASN A 124 -5.81 21.88 -49.13
CA ASN A 124 -7.20 22.31 -48.94
C ASN A 124 -7.37 23.10 -47.63
N LEU A 125 -6.80 22.60 -46.54
CA LEU A 125 -6.84 23.26 -45.24
C LEU A 125 -6.17 24.64 -45.27
N LYS A 126 -5.03 24.76 -45.97
CA LYS A 126 -4.35 26.04 -46.17
C LYS A 126 -5.20 27.03 -46.95
N LEU A 127 -5.90 26.58 -47.99
CA LEU A 127 -6.83 27.42 -48.77
C LEU A 127 -7.95 27.96 -47.87
N ILE A 128 -8.55 27.10 -47.06
CA ILE A 128 -9.61 27.46 -46.11
C ILE A 128 -9.11 28.51 -45.10
N PHE A 129 -7.91 28.33 -44.56
CA PHE A 129 -7.33 29.33 -43.65
C PHE A 129 -7.04 30.67 -44.33
N ALA A 130 -6.60 30.66 -45.60
CA ALA A 130 -6.38 31.89 -46.35
C ALA A 130 -7.68 32.66 -46.59
N ASP A 131 -8.76 31.96 -46.98
CA ASP A 131 -10.08 32.56 -47.17
C ASP A 131 -10.65 33.08 -45.84
N LEU A 132 -10.52 32.32 -44.75
CA LEU A 132 -10.91 32.76 -43.41
C LEU A 132 -10.15 34.02 -42.99
N ALA A 133 -8.84 34.08 -43.24
CA ALA A 133 -8.03 35.26 -42.92
C ALA A 133 -8.52 36.51 -43.67
N LEU A 134 -8.89 36.36 -44.95
CA LEU A 134 -9.42 37.45 -45.77
C LEU A 134 -10.79 37.92 -45.29
N ILE A 135 -11.68 36.98 -44.93
CA ILE A 135 -13.00 37.29 -44.35
C ILE A 135 -12.83 38.06 -43.03
N ILE A 136 -11.94 37.58 -42.15
CA ILE A 136 -11.66 38.22 -40.86
C ILE A 136 -11.11 39.64 -41.09
N HIS A 137 -10.17 39.81 -42.02
CA HIS A 137 -9.61 41.12 -42.35
C HIS A 137 -10.70 42.11 -42.80
N ASN A 138 -11.60 41.69 -43.71
CA ASN A 138 -12.71 42.52 -44.19
C ASN A 138 -13.77 42.85 -43.12
N ILE A 139 -13.88 42.04 -42.07
CA ILE A 139 -14.80 42.31 -40.95
C ILE A 139 -14.18 43.29 -39.95
N LEU A 140 -12.87 43.22 -39.74
CA LEU A 140 -12.17 44.02 -38.73
C LEU A 140 -11.69 45.39 -39.23
N ASN A 141 -11.50 45.58 -40.54
CA ASN A 141 -11.03 46.81 -41.15
C ASN A 141 -12.06 47.38 -42.13
#